data_AF-A0A9P8EZK6-F1
#
_entry.id   AF-A0A9P8EZK6-F1
#
_cell.length_a   1.000
_cell.length_b   1.000
_cell.length_c   1.000
_cell.angle_alpha   90.00
_cell.angle_beta   90.00
_cell.angle_gamma   90.00
#
_symmetry.space_group_name_H-M   'P 1'
#
loop_
_entity.id
_entity.type
_entity.pdbx_description
1 polymer ?
#
loop_
_entity_poly.entity_id
_entity_poly.type
_entity_poly.pdbx_seq_one_letter_code
_entity_poly.pdbx_strand_id
1 'polypeptide(L)'
;MSGSSSASEPTRVSILGKESIIIDYGLWKNFVVPDLLENVSSGTYILITDTNIGALYTPAFEAAFNEHTSKLDNAPRLLTYQVAPGESSKSRSTKAAV
;
A
#
# COMPACT_ATOMS: atom_id res chain seq x y z
N MET A 1 28.51 -5.23 23.19
CA MET A 1 28.50 -5.94 21.90
C MET A 1 27.50 -5.23 21.01
N SER A 2 27.99 -4.47 20.03
CA SER A 2 27.16 -3.70 19.09
C SER A 2 26.72 -4.62 17.96
N GLY A 3 25.45 -5.04 17.96
CA GLY A 3 24.87 -5.77 16.84
C GLY A 3 24.56 -4.79 15.72
N SER A 4 25.35 -4.79 14.64
CA SER A 4 24.97 -4.12 13.40
C SER A 4 23.80 -4.88 12.79
N SER A 5 22.59 -4.33 12.88
CA SER A 5 21.47 -4.81 12.08
C SER A 5 21.74 -4.42 10.62
N SER A 6 22.39 -5.29 9.87
CA SER A 6 22.30 -5.22 8.41
C SER A 6 20.82 -5.35 8.07
N ALA A 7 20.19 -4.29 7.57
CA ALA A 7 18.83 -4.36 7.08
C ALA A 7 18.84 -5.39 5.94
N SER A 8 18.32 -6.59 6.21
CA SER A 8 18.17 -7.62 5.18
C SER A 8 17.18 -7.12 4.15
N GLU A 9 17.49 -7.30 2.87
CA GLU A 9 16.53 -7.00 1.80
C GLU A 9 15.24 -7.82 2.00
N PRO A 10 14.06 -7.26 1.66
CA PRO A 10 12.79 -8.00 1.73
C PRO A 10 12.86 -9.32 0.96
N THR A 11 12.22 -10.37 1.50
CA THR A 11 12.13 -11.65 0.79
C THR A 11 11.23 -11.50 -0.43
N ARG A 12 11.71 -11.92 -1.61
CA ARG A 12 10.94 -11.90 -2.87
C ARG A 12 10.60 -13.32 -3.31
N VAL A 13 9.38 -13.51 -3.80
CA VAL A 13 8.87 -14.80 -4.29
C VAL A 13 8.28 -14.65 -5.69
N SER A 14 8.72 -15.52 -6.60
CA SER A 14 8.22 -15.61 -7.97
C SER A 14 6.87 -16.29 -8.06
N ILE A 15 5.97 -15.72 -8.86
CA ILE A 15 4.74 -16.38 -9.32
C ILE A 15 4.49 -15.99 -10.77
N LEU A 16 4.17 -16.98 -11.62
CA LEU A 16 3.94 -16.79 -13.07
C LEU A 16 5.09 -16.04 -13.79
N GLY A 17 6.34 -16.28 -13.37
CA GLY A 17 7.53 -15.69 -13.97
C GLY A 17 7.82 -14.23 -13.56
N LYS A 18 7.19 -13.74 -12.49
CA LYS A 18 7.42 -12.40 -11.94
C LYS A 18 7.63 -12.46 -10.42
N GLU A 19 8.61 -11.70 -9.92
CA GLU A 19 8.86 -11.48 -8.48
C GLU A 19 7.84 -10.49 -7.90
N SER A 20 6.55 -10.86 -7.89
CA SER A 20 5.45 -9.97 -7.49
C SER A 20 5.00 -10.12 -6.04
N ILE A 21 5.62 -11.02 -5.26
CA ILE A 21 5.32 -11.22 -3.85
C ILE A 21 6.54 -10.78 -3.04
N ILE A 22 6.35 -9.79 -2.16
CA ILE A 22 7.41 -9.23 -1.31
C ILE A 22 6.97 -9.39 0.16
N ILE A 23 7.83 -9.97 0.99
CA ILE A 23 7.53 -10.34 2.38
C ILE A 23 8.63 -9.79 3.28
N ASP A 24 8.26 -8.87 4.17
CA ASP A 24 9.11 -8.34 5.22
C ASP A 24 8.27 -7.63 6.31
N TYR A 25 8.88 -7.31 7.44
CA TYR A 25 8.26 -6.54 8.50
C TYR A 25 8.21 -5.04 8.16
N GLY A 26 7.06 -4.39 8.37
CA GLY A 26 6.93 -2.94 8.24
C GLY A 26 6.84 -2.40 6.81
N LEU A 27 6.65 -3.27 5.80
CA LEU A 27 6.53 -2.88 4.39
C LEU A 27 5.49 -1.77 4.18
N TRP A 28 4.33 -1.87 4.82
CA TRP A 28 3.25 -0.90 4.69
C TRP A 28 3.67 0.55 5.00
N LYS A 29 4.54 0.72 6.00
CA LYS A 29 4.99 2.03 6.47
C LYS A 29 6.14 2.59 5.63
N ASN A 30 7.08 1.73 5.23
CA ASN A 30 8.39 2.18 4.77
C ASN A 30 8.70 1.83 3.30
N PHE A 31 7.93 0.92 2.68
CA PHE A 31 8.28 0.33 1.39
C PHE A 31 7.20 0.51 0.32
N VAL A 32 5.93 0.28 0.67
CA VAL A 32 4.84 0.19 -0.32
C VAL A 32 4.68 1.47 -1.14
N VAL A 33 4.76 2.65 -0.52
CA VAL A 33 4.61 3.93 -1.23
C VAL A 33 5.75 4.16 -2.24
N PRO A 34 7.04 4.12 -1.85
CA PRO A 34 8.14 4.19 -2.82
C PRO A 34 7.99 3.20 -3.98
N ASP A 35 7.69 1.95 -3.67
CA ASP A 35 7.57 0.88 -4.67
C ASP A 35 6.40 1.13 -5.64
N LEU A 36 5.26 1.63 -5.16
CA LEU A 36 4.14 2.03 -6.02
C LEU A 36 4.49 3.17 -6.97
N LEU A 37 5.20 4.18 -6.48
CA LEU A 37 5.57 5.36 -7.28
C LEU A 37 6.60 5.01 -8.35
N GLU A 38 7.51 4.08 -8.06
CA GLU A 38 8.57 3.64 -8.97
C GLU A 38 8.08 2.57 -9.97
N ASN A 39 7.46 1.50 -9.47
CA ASN A 39 7.19 0.30 -10.26
C ASN A 39 5.74 0.21 -10.78
N VAL A 40 4.82 1.02 -10.26
CA VAL A 40 3.39 1.05 -10.65
C VAL A 40 2.94 2.50 -10.86
N SER A 41 3.68 3.23 -11.71
CA SER A 41 3.47 4.66 -11.93
C SER A 41 2.05 4.96 -12.45
N SER A 42 1.35 5.85 -11.76
CA SER A 42 0.01 6.32 -12.09
C SER A 42 -0.20 7.75 -11.61
N GLY A 43 -1.02 8.54 -12.31
CA GLY A 43 -1.47 9.85 -11.82
C GLY A 43 -2.52 9.75 -10.72
N THR A 44 -3.06 8.56 -10.44
CA THR A 44 -4.09 8.34 -9.42
C THR A 44 -3.98 6.94 -8.82
N TYR A 45 -3.93 6.87 -7.50
CA TYR A 45 -3.94 5.66 -6.68
C TYR A 45 -5.22 5.64 -5.85
N ILE A 46 -5.82 4.45 -5.72
CA ILE A 46 -7.05 4.28 -4.93
C ILE A 46 -6.78 3.20 -3.88
N LEU A 47 -6.86 3.57 -2.60
CA LEU A 47 -6.77 2.65 -1.48
C LEU A 47 -8.19 2.25 -1.05
N ILE A 48 -8.55 0.99 -1.30
CA ILE A 48 -9.82 0.41 -0.85
C ILE A 48 -9.54 -0.52 0.33
N THR A 49 -10.25 -0.32 1.43
CA THR A 49 -10.14 -1.15 2.63
C THR A 49 -11.49 -1.23 3.34
N ASP A 50 -11.58 -1.91 4.48
CA ASP A 50 -12.78 -1.88 5.32
C ASP A 50 -12.64 -0.88 6.47
N THR A 51 -13.73 -0.63 7.20
CA THR A 51 -13.74 0.32 8.31
C THR A 51 -12.91 -0.12 9.51
N ASN A 52 -12.70 -1.43 9.72
CA ASN A 52 -11.92 -1.95 10.84
C ASN A 52 -10.42 -1.75 10.60
N ILE A 53 -9.94 -2.16 9.42
CA ILE A 53 -8.53 -2.09 9.03
C ILE A 53 -8.15 -0.63 8.73
N GLY A 54 -8.99 0.09 8.00
CA GLY A 54 -8.66 1.45 7.58
C GLY A 54 -8.50 2.42 8.76
N ALA A 55 -9.27 2.25 9.84
CA ALA A 55 -9.11 3.06 11.05
C ALA A 55 -7.70 2.93 11.69
N LEU A 56 -7.02 1.80 11.48
CA LEU A 56 -5.71 1.52 12.06
C LEU A 56 -4.56 1.86 11.11
N TYR A 57 -4.73 1.64 9.80
CA TYR A 57 -3.60 1.62 8.85
C TYR A 57 -3.66 2.68 7.76
N THR A 58 -4.84 3.23 7.45
CA THR A 58 -4.97 4.27 6.41
C THR A 58 -4.21 5.55 6.77
N PRO A 59 -4.28 6.10 8.00
CA PRO A 59 -3.59 7.35 8.33
C PRO A 59 -2.07 7.26 8.16
N ALA A 60 -1.47 6.13 8.53
CA ALA A 60 -0.04 5.91 8.36
C ALA A 60 0.37 5.83 6.88
N PHE A 61 -0.48 5.24 6.04
CA PHE A 61 -0.25 5.16 4.61
C PHE A 61 -0.39 6.51 3.91
N GLU A 62 -1.43 7.28 4.25
CA GLU A 62 -1.64 8.64 3.73
C GLU A 62 -0.45 9.55 4.10
N ALA A 63 0.03 9.47 5.34
CA ALA A 63 1.22 10.20 5.77
C ALA A 63 2.46 9.82 4.93
N ALA A 64 2.71 8.51 4.74
CA ALA A 64 3.82 8.05 3.91
C ALA A 64 3.66 8.47 2.44
N PHE A 65 2.45 8.40 1.89
CA PHE A 65 2.15 8.81 0.52
C PHE A 65 2.41 10.31 0.33
N ASN A 66 1.93 11.14 1.25
CA ASN A 66 2.14 12.59 1.22
C ASN A 66 3.63 12.94 1.35
N GLU A 67 4.38 12.26 2.22
CA GLU A 67 5.83 12.48 2.39
C GLU A 67 6.63 12.22 1.11
N HIS A 68 6.26 11.19 0.34
CA HIS A 68 6.97 10.83 -0.88
C HIS A 68 6.51 11.68 -2.08
N THR A 69 5.24 12.06 -2.12
CA THR A 69 4.68 12.81 -3.25
C THR A 69 4.85 14.32 -3.14
N SER A 70 5.02 14.88 -1.93
CA SER A 70 5.24 16.32 -1.73
C SER A 70 6.52 16.85 -2.38
N LYS A 71 7.44 15.95 -2.75
CA LYS A 71 8.72 16.26 -3.39
C LYS A 71 8.65 16.19 -4.92
N LEU A 72 7.50 15.78 -5.48
CA LEU A 72 7.30 15.59 -6.91
C LEU A 72 6.65 16.84 -7.51
N ASP A 73 7.15 17.28 -8.68
CA ASP A 73 6.57 18.42 -9.40
C ASP A 73 5.11 18.16 -9.82
N ASN A 74 4.79 16.92 -10.16
CA ASN A 74 3.45 16.46 -10.50
C ASN A 74 3.03 15.35 -9.51
N ALA A 75 2.59 15.75 -8.32
CA ALA A 75 2.15 14.81 -7.29
C ALA A 75 0.91 14.01 -7.75
N PRO A 76 0.96 12.66 -7.73
CA PRO A 76 -0.21 11.84 -8.01
C PRO A 76 -1.24 11.95 -6.88
N ARG A 77 -2.50 11.64 -7.20
CA ARG A 77 -3.61 11.70 -6.23
C ARG A 77 -3.77 10.37 -5.51
N LEU A 78 -4.06 10.42 -4.22
CA LEU A 78 -4.54 9.27 -3.45
C LEU A 78 -6.02 9.49 -3.12
N LEU A 79 -6.87 8.52 -3.48
CA LEU A 79 -8.27 8.45 -3.05
C LEU A 79 -8.44 7.26 -2.12
N THR A 80 -9.22 7.42 -1.06
CA THR A 80 -9.51 6.34 -0.11
C THR A 80 -10.99 6.00 -0.12
N TYR A 81 -11.31 4.71 -0.13
CA TYR A 81 -12.69 4.24 -0.01
C TYR A 81 -12.78 3.12 1.03
N GLN A 82 -13.77 3.20 1.91
CA GLN A 82 -13.99 2.19 2.94
C GLN A 82 -15.32 1.46 2.74
N VAL A 83 -15.27 0.13 2.74
CA VAL A 83 -16.45 -0.74 2.74
C VAL A 83 -16.78 -1.25 4.15
N ALA A 84 -17.99 -1.78 4.34
CA ALA A 84 -18.32 -2.53 5.55
C ALA A 84 -17.43 -3.78 5.69
N PRO A 85 -17.07 -4.21 6.90
CA PRO A 85 -16.27 -5.40 7.10
C PRO A 85 -17.06 -6.69 6.81
N GLY A 86 -16.35 -7.78 6.53
CA GLY A 86 -16.90 -9.13 6.41
C GLY A 86 -17.21 -9.59 4.97
N GLU A 87 -17.54 -10.87 4.85
CA GLU A 87 -17.72 -11.57 3.55
C GLU A 87 -18.87 -10.98 2.72
N SER A 88 -19.87 -10.37 3.36
CA SER A 88 -21.01 -9.73 2.67
C SER A 88 -20.58 -8.61 1.72
N SER A 89 -19.42 -8.00 1.95
CA SER A 89 -18.87 -6.97 1.05
C SER A 89 -18.31 -7.55 -0.25
N LYS A 90 -18.18 -8.89 -0.38
CA LYS A 90 -17.87 -9.56 -1.65
C LYS A 90 -19.15 -9.79 -2.46
N SER A 91 -19.79 -8.70 -2.83
CA SER A 91 -21.05 -8.72 -3.57
C SER A 91 -20.98 -7.90 -4.85
N ARG A 92 -21.87 -8.20 -5.80
CA ARG A 92 -22.01 -7.41 -7.04
C ARG A 92 -22.41 -5.95 -6.73
N SER A 93 -23.22 -5.74 -5.71
CA SER A 93 -23.63 -4.41 -5.27
C SER A 93 -22.45 -3.61 -4.73
N THR A 94 -21.60 -4.21 -3.88
CA THR A 94 -20.40 -3.54 -3.38
C THR A 94 -19.46 -3.20 -4.52
N LYS A 95 -19.25 -4.11 -5.47
CA LYS A 95 -18.42 -3.83 -6.66
C LYS A 95 -18.95 -2.66 -7.50
N ALA A 96 -20.26 -2.47 -7.59
CA ALA A 96 -20.83 -1.37 -8.38
C ALA A 96 -20.73 0.00 -7.69
N ALA A 97 -20.57 0.01 -6.36
CA ALA A 97 -20.48 1.22 -5.55
C ALA A 97 -19.03 1.71 -5.33
N VAL A 98 -18.05 0.87 -5.70
CA VAL A 98 -16.60 1.11 -5.63
C VAL A 98 -16.06 1.38 -7.03
#